data_AF-A0A550HA24-F1
#
_entry.id   AF-A0A550HA24-F1
#
_cell.length_a   1.000
_cell.length_b   1.000
_cell.length_c   1.000
_cell.angle_alpha   90.00
_cell.angle_beta   90.00
_cell.angle_gamma   90.00
#
_symmetry.space_group_name_H-M   'P 1'
#
loop_
_entity.id
_entity.type
_entity.pdbx_description
1 polymer ?
#
loop_
_entity_poly.entity_id
_entity_poly.type
_entity_poly.pdbx_seq_one_letter_code
_entity_poly.pdbx_strand_id
1 'polypeptide(L)'
;MAIRLRDSLGQVFDDALFAEAFPSDGRPAASPGVPAMVSVMQFAERLSDRQAAEAVRARIDWKYLLGLELEDSGFNYSLLARFRARLITHGLEERVLEVVLQTAAAQGLLRRGGRQRTDSTRVVADVRLLNRMEFVAETLRAALEALAAAAPHWLEQTLAERDTDWLGRYGERVDS
;
A
#
# COMPACT_ATOMS: atom_id res chain seq x y z
N MET A 1 14.55 -14.37 -8.85
CA MET A 1 13.84 -13.43 -9.75
C MET A 1 14.59 -12.10 -9.83
N ALA A 2 14.96 -11.54 -8.67
CA ALA A 2 15.64 -10.25 -8.53
C ALA A 2 16.87 -10.06 -9.45
N ILE A 3 17.76 -11.07 -9.55
CA ILE A 3 18.96 -11.03 -10.41
C ILE A 3 18.57 -10.77 -11.87
N ARG A 4 17.67 -11.58 -12.45
CA ARG A 4 17.21 -11.40 -13.82
C ARG A 4 16.56 -10.03 -14.06
N LEU A 5 15.85 -9.52 -13.05
CA LEU A 5 15.20 -8.21 -13.13
C LEU A 5 16.25 -7.09 -13.20
N ARG A 6 17.32 -7.17 -12.39
CA ARG A 6 18.45 -6.25 -12.46
C ARG A 6 19.19 -6.33 -13.79
N ASP A 7 19.46 -7.54 -14.27
CA ASP A 7 20.21 -7.76 -15.52
C ASP A 7 19.44 -7.28 -16.75
N SER A 8 18.10 -7.39 -16.72
CA SER A 8 17.25 -7.04 -17.86
C SER A 8 16.79 -5.59 -17.86
N LEU A 9 16.44 -5.03 -16.69
CA LEU A 9 15.88 -3.68 -16.58
C LEU A 9 16.91 -2.64 -16.13
N GLY A 10 18.06 -3.06 -15.58
CA GLY A 10 19.07 -2.15 -15.04
C GLY A 10 18.56 -1.37 -13.82
N GLN A 11 19.05 -0.14 -13.68
CA GLN A 11 18.51 0.82 -12.70
C GLN A 11 17.22 1.43 -13.26
N VAL A 12 16.09 1.10 -12.63
CA VAL A 12 14.76 1.49 -13.12
C VAL A 12 14.32 2.86 -12.59
N PHE A 13 14.65 3.18 -11.35
CA PHE A 13 14.18 4.38 -10.68
C PHE A 13 15.34 5.37 -10.46
N ASP A 14 15.16 6.57 -11.01
CA ASP A 14 15.93 7.76 -10.67
C ASP A 14 15.23 8.51 -9.54
N ASP A 15 15.99 9.02 -8.58
CA ASP A 15 15.47 9.80 -7.45
C ASP A 15 14.81 11.10 -7.92
N ALA A 16 15.22 11.65 -9.07
CA ALA A 16 14.60 12.80 -9.69
C ALA A 16 13.10 12.59 -9.98
N LEU A 17 12.66 11.34 -10.18
CA LEU A 17 11.24 11.00 -10.39
C LEU A 17 10.37 11.25 -9.16
N PHE A 18 10.99 11.35 -7.99
CA PHE A 18 10.30 11.49 -6.71
C PHE A 18 10.59 12.83 -6.02
N ALA A 19 11.30 13.75 -6.67
CA ALA A 19 11.76 15.02 -6.08
C ALA A 19 10.61 15.87 -5.52
N GLU A 20 9.42 15.83 -6.13
CA GLU A 20 8.23 16.55 -5.64
C GLU A 20 7.75 16.02 -4.28
N ALA A 21 7.83 14.70 -4.07
CA ALA A 21 7.45 14.05 -2.82
C ALA A 21 8.60 13.97 -1.80
N PHE A 22 9.84 13.96 -2.28
CA PHE A 22 11.07 13.83 -1.50
C PHE A 22 12.06 14.92 -1.89
N PRO A 23 11.80 16.19 -1.50
CA PRO A 23 12.70 17.29 -1.79
C PRO A 23 14.06 17.06 -1.12
N SER A 24 15.12 17.45 -1.83
CA SER A 24 16.52 17.31 -1.40
C SER A 24 16.96 18.32 -0.33
N ASP A 25 16.02 19.13 0.17
CA ASP A 25 16.28 20.28 1.03
C ASP A 25 16.44 19.84 2.50
N GLY A 26 17.41 18.93 2.76
CA GLY A 26 17.66 18.36 4.08
C GLY A 26 18.80 17.32 4.12
N ARG A 27 19.01 16.73 5.31
CA ARG A 27 19.96 15.62 5.55
C ARG A 27 19.74 14.53 4.48
N PRO A 28 20.79 13.93 3.87
CA PRO A 28 20.62 12.99 2.77
C PRO A 28 19.66 11.87 3.18
N ALA A 29 18.44 11.95 2.65
CA ALA A 29 17.45 10.91 2.81
C ALA A 29 17.89 9.74 1.93
N ALA A 30 17.64 8.51 2.40
CA ALA A 30 17.82 7.34 1.55
C ALA A 30 17.09 7.56 0.21
N SER A 31 17.75 7.18 -0.89
CA SER A 31 17.23 7.28 -2.25
C SER A 31 15.78 6.78 -2.31
N PRO A 32 14.79 7.60 -2.74
CA PRO A 32 13.41 7.14 -2.93
C PRO A 32 13.27 6.07 -4.01
N GLY A 33 14.25 5.90 -4.91
CA GLY A 33 14.31 4.80 -5.86
C GLY A 33 14.39 3.41 -5.21
N VAL A 34 15.03 3.29 -4.04
CA VAL A 34 15.13 2.01 -3.30
C VAL A 34 13.76 1.50 -2.83
N PRO A 35 12.96 2.25 -2.04
CA PRO A 35 11.63 1.80 -1.65
C PRO A 35 10.65 1.65 -2.83
N ALA A 36 10.86 2.36 -3.94
CA ALA A 36 10.11 2.13 -5.18
C ALA A 36 10.39 0.72 -5.74
N MET A 37 11.66 0.35 -5.90
CA MET A 37 12.03 -1.00 -6.37
C MET A 37 11.61 -2.09 -5.37
N VAL A 38 11.73 -1.84 -4.07
CA VAL A 38 11.23 -2.78 -3.06
C VAL A 38 9.73 -2.96 -3.17
N SER A 39 8.95 -1.90 -3.43
CA SER A 39 7.50 -2.01 -3.62
C SER A 39 7.12 -2.88 -4.83
N VAL A 40 7.89 -2.79 -5.92
CA VAL A 40 7.72 -3.67 -7.10
C VAL A 40 7.99 -5.13 -6.73
N MET A 41 9.11 -5.40 -6.05
CA MET A 41 9.47 -6.76 -5.64
C MET A 41 8.51 -7.32 -4.58
N GLN A 42 8.05 -6.47 -3.67
CA GLN A 42 7.03 -6.80 -2.68
C GLN A 42 5.75 -7.31 -3.35
N PHE A 43 5.28 -6.60 -4.38
CA PHE A 43 4.11 -7.02 -5.16
C PHE A 43 4.39 -8.31 -5.92
N ALA A 44 5.52 -8.38 -6.64
CA ALA A 44 5.86 -9.52 -7.49
C ALA A 44 6.04 -10.82 -6.70
N GLU A 45 6.58 -10.74 -5.48
CA GLU A 45 6.79 -11.89 -4.60
C GLU A 45 5.68 -12.07 -3.54
N ARG A 46 4.62 -11.24 -3.56
CA ARG A 46 3.49 -11.27 -2.62
C ARG A 46 3.90 -11.20 -1.14
N LEU A 47 4.75 -10.24 -0.82
CA LEU A 47 5.30 -10.05 0.52
C LEU A 47 4.53 -8.97 1.30
N SER A 48 4.40 -9.17 2.61
CA SER A 48 4.05 -8.08 3.54
C SER A 48 5.21 -7.08 3.66
N ASP A 49 4.94 -5.87 4.18
CA ASP A 49 5.98 -4.86 4.41
C ASP A 49 7.11 -5.40 5.30
N ARG A 50 6.78 -6.22 6.30
CA ARG A 50 7.76 -6.84 7.20
C ARG A 50 8.63 -7.86 6.47
N GLN A 51 8.02 -8.70 5.64
CA GLN A 51 8.74 -9.69 4.84
C GLN A 51 9.61 -9.03 3.77
N ALA A 52 9.14 -7.94 3.14
CA ALA A 52 9.92 -7.18 2.18
C ALA A 52 11.13 -6.51 2.84
N ALA A 53 10.95 -5.88 4.00
CA ALA A 53 12.07 -5.32 4.77
C ALA A 53 13.08 -6.41 5.19
N GLU A 54 12.60 -7.58 5.59
CA GLU A 54 13.47 -8.71 5.92
C GLU A 54 14.20 -9.28 4.70
N ALA A 55 13.54 -9.33 3.54
CA ALA A 55 14.16 -9.73 2.29
C ALA A 55 15.32 -8.80 1.91
N VAL A 56 15.18 -7.48 2.11
CA VAL A 56 16.28 -6.52 1.91
C VAL A 56 17.48 -6.86 2.80
N ARG A 57 17.24 -7.24 4.07
CA ARG A 57 18.32 -7.54 5.03
C ARG A 57 19.02 -8.87 4.74
N ALA A 58 18.23 -9.92 4.51
CA ALA A 58 18.70 -11.29 4.54
C ALA A 58 19.08 -11.83 3.15
N ARG A 59 18.53 -11.28 2.06
CA ARG A 59 18.68 -11.89 0.74
C ARG A 59 19.66 -11.15 -0.16
N ILE A 60 20.70 -11.88 -0.56
CA ILE A 60 21.74 -11.39 -1.48
C ILE A 60 21.15 -10.99 -2.85
N ASP A 61 20.14 -11.72 -3.34
CA ASP A 61 19.53 -11.41 -4.64
C ASP A 61 18.80 -10.05 -4.64
N TRP A 62 18.23 -9.66 -3.51
CA TRP A 62 17.63 -8.33 -3.31
C TRP A 62 18.68 -7.24 -3.16
N LYS A 63 19.76 -7.48 -2.40
CA LYS A 63 20.88 -6.52 -2.28
C LYS A 63 21.54 -6.26 -3.64
N TYR A 64 21.72 -7.30 -4.45
CA TYR A 64 22.20 -7.18 -5.82
C TYR A 64 21.27 -6.33 -6.70
N LEU A 65 19.96 -6.61 -6.65
CA LEU A 65 18.97 -5.83 -7.41
C LEU A 65 18.97 -4.35 -7.02
N LEU A 66 19.11 -4.05 -5.72
CA LEU A 66 19.07 -2.70 -5.20
C LEU A 66 20.43 -1.98 -5.29
N GLY A 67 21.51 -2.69 -5.62
CA GLY A 67 22.87 -2.14 -5.61
C GLY A 67 23.38 -1.81 -4.20
N LEU A 68 22.91 -2.54 -3.19
CA LEU A 68 23.31 -2.38 -1.80
C LEU A 68 24.56 -3.20 -1.47
N GLU A 69 25.32 -2.73 -0.49
CA GLU A 69 26.42 -3.50 0.10
C GLU A 69 25.88 -4.78 0.78
N LEU A 70 26.67 -5.86 0.79
CA LEU A 70 26.27 -7.11 1.43
C LEU A 70 26.01 -6.97 2.93
N GLU A 71 26.65 -6.01 3.57
CA GLU A 71 26.52 -5.70 5.00
C GLU A 71 25.41 -4.67 5.29
N ASP A 72 24.71 -4.18 4.26
CA ASP A 72 23.66 -3.18 4.43
C ASP A 72 22.55 -3.69 5.38
N SER A 73 22.21 -2.85 6.35
CA SER A 73 21.25 -3.17 7.42
C SER A 73 19.77 -3.06 7.01
N GLY A 74 19.51 -2.63 5.78
CA GLY A 74 18.18 -2.36 5.24
C GLY A 74 17.48 -1.20 5.94
N PHE A 75 16.15 -1.25 5.94
CA PHE A 75 15.31 -0.23 6.58
C PHE A 75 14.21 -0.84 7.45
N ASN A 76 13.56 -0.02 8.27
CA ASN A 76 12.39 -0.44 9.04
C ASN A 76 11.15 -0.55 8.12
N TYR A 77 10.36 -1.61 8.25
CA TYR A 77 9.19 -1.89 7.41
C TYR A 77 8.19 -0.71 7.31
N SER A 78 8.06 0.10 8.37
CA SER A 78 7.20 1.30 8.38
C SER A 78 7.59 2.36 7.34
N LEU A 79 8.81 2.29 6.81
CA LEU A 79 9.26 3.16 5.72
C LEU A 79 8.44 2.93 4.44
N LEU A 80 8.04 1.68 4.14
CA LEU A 80 7.26 1.37 2.93
C LEU A 80 5.84 1.96 2.99
N ALA A 81 5.19 1.85 4.15
CA ALA A 81 3.88 2.45 4.37
C ALA A 81 3.94 3.99 4.24
N ARG A 82 4.94 4.64 4.86
CA ARG A 82 5.15 6.09 4.74
C ARG A 82 5.49 6.52 3.32
N PHE A 83 6.31 5.74 2.62
CA PHE A 83 6.67 5.99 1.23
C PHE A 83 5.41 6.01 0.34
N ARG A 84 4.58 4.96 0.42
CA ARG A 84 3.34 4.88 -0.38
C ARG A 84 2.34 5.98 -0.02
N ALA A 85 2.14 6.26 1.28
CA ALA A 85 1.26 7.34 1.72
C ALA A 85 1.70 8.71 1.16
N ARG A 86 3.01 8.93 1.11
CA ARG A 86 3.59 10.14 0.55
C ARG A 86 3.45 10.20 -0.97
N LEU A 87 3.61 9.09 -1.71
CA LEU A 87 3.31 9.09 -3.15
C LEU A 87 1.86 9.50 -3.43
N ILE A 88 0.90 8.93 -2.69
CA ILE A 88 -0.53 9.25 -2.85
C ILE A 88 -0.81 10.72 -2.53
N THR A 89 -0.19 11.26 -1.48
CA THR A 89 -0.38 12.67 -1.10
C THR A 89 0.07 13.64 -2.21
N HIS A 90 1.04 13.22 -3.02
CA HIS A 90 1.61 14.00 -4.11
C HIS A 90 1.11 13.56 -5.51
N GLY A 91 0.13 12.65 -5.61
CA GLY A 91 -0.39 12.18 -6.91
C GLY A 91 0.61 11.37 -7.76
N LEU A 92 1.58 10.71 -7.11
CA LEU A 92 2.64 9.93 -7.76
C LEU A 92 2.44 8.41 -7.65
N GLU A 93 1.27 7.95 -7.22
CA GLU A 93 0.97 6.53 -7.00
C GLU A 93 1.10 5.67 -8.27
N GLU A 94 0.78 6.21 -9.45
CA GLU A 94 0.89 5.49 -10.71
C GLU A 94 2.34 5.51 -11.26
N ARG A 95 3.16 6.48 -10.83
CA ARG A 95 4.48 6.74 -11.41
C ARG A 95 5.42 5.54 -11.33
N VAL A 96 5.35 4.78 -10.24
CA VAL A 96 6.16 3.56 -10.06
C VAL A 96 5.85 2.54 -11.16
N LEU A 97 4.57 2.32 -11.45
CA LEU A 97 4.13 1.39 -12.48
C LEU A 97 4.47 1.90 -13.88
N GLU A 98 4.21 3.19 -14.15
CA GLU A 98 4.53 3.82 -15.43
C GLU A 98 6.00 3.64 -15.81
N VAL A 99 6.91 3.90 -14.87
CA VAL A 99 8.35 3.79 -15.11
C VAL A 99 8.75 2.35 -15.39
N VAL A 100 8.22 1.37 -14.65
CA VAL A 100 8.47 -0.06 -14.93
C VAL A 100 7.99 -0.44 -16.32
N LEU A 101 6.81 0.01 -16.74
CA LEU A 101 6.26 -0.27 -18.07
C LEU A 101 7.08 0.41 -19.17
N GLN A 102 7.50 1.65 -18.97
CA GLN A 102 8.35 2.38 -19.92
C GLN A 102 9.69 1.69 -20.10
N THR A 103 10.35 1.31 -19.00
CA THR A 103 11.63 0.60 -19.05
C THR A 103 11.47 -0.78 -19.70
N ALA A 104 10.41 -1.53 -19.36
CA ALA A 104 10.13 -2.82 -19.98
C ALA A 104 9.83 -2.69 -21.49
N ALA A 105 9.12 -1.63 -21.91
CA ALA A 105 8.89 -1.33 -23.32
C ALA A 105 10.18 -0.98 -24.06
N ALA A 106 11.04 -0.15 -23.45
CA ALA A 106 12.34 0.22 -24.02
C ALA A 106 13.26 -0.98 -24.21
N GLN A 107 13.18 -1.96 -23.31
CA GLN A 107 13.91 -3.24 -23.40
C GLN A 107 13.22 -4.27 -24.31
N GLY A 108 12.14 -3.92 -25.01
CA GLY A 108 11.43 -4.82 -25.92
C GLY A 108 10.67 -5.96 -25.24
N LEU A 109 10.49 -5.89 -23.91
CA LEU A 109 9.77 -6.90 -23.13
C LEU A 109 8.25 -6.77 -23.28
N LEU A 110 7.76 -5.60 -23.71
CA LEU A 110 6.36 -5.34 -24.02
C LEU A 110 6.14 -5.30 -25.54
N ARG A 111 5.20 -6.11 -26.03
CA ARG A 111 4.78 -6.08 -27.43
C ARG A 111 3.84 -4.88 -27.66
N ARG A 112 4.12 -4.05 -28.68
CA ARG A 112 3.17 -3.03 -29.15
C ARG A 112 1.95 -3.71 -29.76
N GLY A 113 0.76 -3.34 -29.29
CA GLY A 113 -0.50 -3.81 -29.87
C GLY A 113 -0.87 -5.23 -29.46
N GLY A 114 -1.57 -5.35 -28.34
CA GLY A 114 -2.40 -6.50 -28.01
C GLY A 114 -3.76 -5.98 -27.58
N ARG A 115 -4.84 -6.73 -27.84
CA ARG A 115 -6.17 -6.43 -27.32
C ARG A 115 -6.01 -6.21 -25.82
N GLN A 116 -6.27 -4.98 -25.34
CA GLN A 116 -6.22 -4.64 -23.92
C GLN A 116 -7.13 -5.64 -23.22
N ARG A 117 -6.52 -6.67 -22.62
CA ARG A 117 -7.25 -7.60 -21.77
C ARG A 117 -7.38 -6.86 -20.48
N THR A 118 -8.45 -6.06 -20.39
CA THR A 118 -8.98 -5.57 -19.14
C THR A 118 -9.57 -6.75 -18.36
N ASP A 119 -8.77 -7.80 -18.14
CA ASP A 119 -8.92 -8.52 -16.89
C ASP A 119 -8.33 -7.55 -15.89
N SER A 120 -9.19 -6.67 -15.38
CA SER A 120 -8.95 -5.99 -14.12
C SER A 120 -8.54 -7.12 -13.17
N THR A 121 -7.23 -7.27 -12.98
CA THR A 121 -6.71 -8.09 -11.90
C THR A 121 -7.43 -7.50 -10.71
N ARG A 122 -8.33 -8.26 -10.09
CA ARG A 122 -8.96 -7.81 -8.83
C ARG A 122 -7.81 -7.27 -8.01
N VAL A 123 -7.82 -5.99 -7.71
CA VAL A 123 -6.93 -5.45 -6.69
C VAL A 123 -7.36 -6.22 -5.47
N VAL A 124 -6.63 -7.30 -5.15
CA VAL A 124 -6.77 -8.02 -3.91
C VAL A 124 -6.17 -7.08 -2.89
N ALA A 125 -6.96 -6.05 -2.56
CA ALA A 125 -6.78 -5.34 -1.33
C ALA A 125 -6.93 -6.42 -0.24
N ASP A 126 -5.98 -6.45 0.69
CA ASP A 126 -6.05 -7.26 1.91
C ASP A 126 -7.12 -6.63 2.82
N VAL A 127 -8.35 -6.61 2.32
CA VAL A 127 -9.53 -6.17 3.06
C VAL A 127 -9.91 -7.38 3.88
N ARG A 128 -9.81 -7.24 5.21
CA ARG A 128 -10.43 -8.19 6.13
C ARG A 128 -11.91 -8.28 5.76
N LEU A 129 -12.32 -9.41 5.19
CA LEU A 129 -13.72 -9.71 4.99
C LEU A 129 -14.35 -9.84 6.38
N LEU A 130 -15.24 -8.92 6.71
CA LEU A 130 -16.05 -9.02 7.93
C LEU A 130 -16.78 -10.36 7.90
N ASN A 131 -16.69 -11.12 8.98
CA ASN A 131 -17.53 -12.30 9.14
C ASN A 131 -19.01 -11.86 9.22
N ARG A 132 -19.94 -12.81 9.05
CA ARG A 132 -21.38 -12.48 9.00
C ARG A 132 -21.87 -11.70 10.22
N MET A 133 -21.31 -11.94 11.40
CA MET A 133 -21.67 -11.24 12.64
C MET A 133 -21.09 -9.83 12.67
N GLU A 134 -19.82 -9.68 12.26
CA GLU A 134 -19.16 -8.37 12.16
C GLU A 134 -19.87 -7.47 11.14
N PHE A 135 -20.33 -8.03 10.02
CA PHE A 135 -21.10 -7.30 9.02
C PHE A 135 -22.44 -6.78 9.58
N VAL A 136 -23.16 -7.61 10.35
CA VAL A 136 -24.42 -7.22 10.99
C VAL A 136 -24.18 -6.12 12.02
N ALA A 137 -23.14 -6.26 12.85
CA ALA A 137 -22.78 -5.26 13.85
C ALA A 137 -22.38 -3.92 13.21
N GLU A 138 -21.57 -3.95 12.15
CA GLU A 138 -21.16 -2.74 11.43
C GLU A 138 -22.33 -2.06 10.69
N THR A 139 -23.27 -2.85 10.15
CA THR A 139 -24.50 -2.32 9.54
C THR A 139 -25.39 -1.64 10.57
N LEU A 140 -25.53 -2.23 11.77
CA LEU A 140 -26.26 -1.64 12.89
C LEU A 140 -25.62 -0.33 13.35
N ARG A 141 -24.30 -0.31 13.52
CA ARG A 141 -23.54 0.90 13.87
C ARG A 141 -23.76 2.01 12.84
N ALA A 142 -23.59 1.72 11.54
CA ALA A 142 -23.77 2.68 10.46
C ALA A 142 -25.21 3.24 10.40
N ALA A 143 -26.23 2.39 10.64
CA ALA A 143 -27.62 2.83 10.70
C ALA A 143 -27.87 3.77 11.90
N LEU A 144 -27.26 3.50 13.06
CA LEU A 144 -27.36 4.35 14.25
C LEU A 144 -26.64 5.69 14.04
N GLU A 145 -25.46 5.71 13.40
CA GLU A 145 -24.79 6.97 13.04
C GLU A 145 -25.64 7.81 12.09
N ALA A 146 -26.25 7.18 11.07
CA ALA A 146 -27.16 7.87 10.16
C ALA A 146 -28.39 8.44 10.89
N LEU A 147 -28.95 7.70 11.85
CA LEU A 147 -30.06 8.17 12.69
C LEU A 147 -29.65 9.27 13.67
N ALA A 148 -28.44 9.21 14.22
CA ALA A 148 -27.90 10.26 15.07
C ALA A 148 -27.75 11.58 14.29
N ALA A 149 -27.36 11.51 13.02
CA ALA A 149 -27.28 12.66 12.14
C ALA A 149 -28.67 13.18 11.70
N ALA A 150 -29.61 12.29 11.39
CA ALA A 150 -30.91 12.65 10.81
C ALA A 150 -31.99 13.00 11.87
N ALA A 151 -31.96 12.36 13.03
CA ALA A 151 -33.00 12.45 14.05
C ALA A 151 -32.45 12.23 15.49
N PRO A 152 -31.55 13.12 15.97
CA PRO A 152 -30.84 12.92 17.24
C PRO A 152 -31.79 12.82 18.45
N HIS A 153 -32.81 13.67 18.53
CA HIS A 153 -33.72 13.71 19.68
C HIS A 153 -34.60 12.46 19.77
N TRP A 154 -35.03 11.93 18.62
CA TRP A 154 -35.79 10.68 18.56
C TRP A 154 -34.92 9.49 18.97
N LEU A 155 -33.66 9.47 18.53
CA LEU A 155 -32.70 8.43 18.87
C LEU A 155 -32.41 8.43 20.39
N GLU A 156 -32.15 9.60 20.98
CA GLU A 156 -31.92 9.74 22.42
C GLU A 156 -33.12 9.25 23.25
N GLN A 157 -34.35 9.63 22.87
CA GLN A 157 -35.57 9.15 23.54
C GLN A 157 -35.73 7.64 23.42
N THR A 158 -35.54 7.09 22.21
CA THR A 158 -35.70 5.66 21.94
C THR A 158 -34.64 4.81 22.68
N LEU A 159 -33.42 5.33 22.81
CA LEU A 159 -32.35 4.67 23.57
C LEU A 159 -32.55 4.80 25.08
N ALA A 160 -33.10 5.91 25.57
CA ALA A 160 -33.43 6.09 26.98
C ALA A 160 -34.60 5.21 27.44
N GLU A 161 -35.57 4.94 26.55
CA GLU A 161 -36.71 4.05 26.84
C GLU A 161 -36.34 2.57 26.86
N ARG A 162 -35.27 2.18 26.16
CA ARG A 162 -34.79 0.79 26.12
C ARG A 162 -33.68 0.63 27.15
N ASP A 163 -33.95 -0.10 28.23
CA ASP A 163 -32.97 -0.49 29.27
C ASP A 163 -31.96 -1.50 28.70
N THR A 164 -31.15 -1.07 27.75
CA THR A 164 -30.17 -1.89 27.05
C THR A 164 -29.00 -0.99 26.68
N ASP A 165 -27.79 -1.41 27.08
CA ASP A 165 -26.55 -0.71 26.76
C ASP A 165 -26.18 -0.87 25.28
N TRP A 166 -26.93 -0.19 24.40
CA TRP A 166 -26.74 -0.20 22.95
C TRP A 166 -25.45 0.50 22.55
N LEU A 167 -25.13 1.62 23.19
CA LEU A 167 -23.91 2.39 22.92
C LEU A 167 -22.66 1.58 23.30
N GLY A 168 -22.67 0.86 24.43
CA GLY A 168 -21.56 -0.03 24.78
C GLY A 168 -21.41 -1.25 23.87
N ARG A 169 -22.50 -1.72 23.23
CA ARG A 169 -22.47 -2.91 22.35
C ARG A 169 -22.16 -2.62 20.89
N TYR A 170 -22.55 -1.45 20.38
CA TYR A 170 -22.48 -1.13 18.95
C TYR A 170 -21.88 0.25 18.65
N GLY A 171 -21.51 1.02 19.68
CA GLY A 171 -20.93 2.35 19.49
C GLY A 171 -19.49 2.33 18.99
N GLU A 172 -18.71 1.32 19.39
CA GLU A 172 -17.36 1.12 18.88
C GLU A 172 -17.37 0.37 17.55
N ARG A 173 -16.39 0.67 16.70
CA ARG A 173 -16.22 -0.09 15.47
C ARG A 173 -15.75 -1.49 15.83
N VAL A 174 -16.28 -2.48 15.11
CA VAL A 174 -16.00 -3.91 15.36
C VAL A 174 -14.51 -4.26 15.15
N ASP A 175 -13.75 -3.35 14.53
CA ASP A 175 -12.33 -3.46 14.20
C ASP A 175 -11.38 -2.70 15.13
N SER A 176 -11.87 -2.15 16.26
CA SER A 176 -11.04 -1.43 17.26
C SER A 176 -10.25 -2.36 18.19
#